data_AF-A0AAZ3QYD5-F1
#
_entry.id   AF-A0AAZ3QYD5-F1
#
_cell.length_a   1.000
_cell.length_b   1.000
_cell.length_c   1.000
_cell.angle_alpha   90.00
_cell.angle_beta   90.00
_cell.angle_gamma   90.00
#
_symmetry.space_group_name_H-M   'P 1'
#
loop_
_entity.id
_entity.type
_entity.pdbx_description
1 polymer ?
#
loop_
_entity_poly.entity_id
_entity_poly.type
_entity_poly.pdbx_seq_one_letter_code
_entity_poly.pdbx_strand_id
1 'polypeptide(L)'
;MKVTILFICSCLAWEGLGKPQFPDQEKDPLFWNTWAQRTLKNALILQKLNQNTAKNLILFLGDGMGIPTVTAARILKGQLSRQSGEETQLEMDKFPFVALSKTYNTNAQVADSAGTATAYLCGVKANEGTVGVSAAAVRSQCNTTQGNEVTSILRWAKEAGKSVGIVTTTRVNHATPSAAYAHCVDRDWYSDGEMPAEAVQAGCKDIARQLFENIPNIDVIMGGGRKYMFPKNQSDVEYPGEKKHFGTRIDRRNLVEEWNNRMKNKNAYYVWNKKELLSLNPNSVDYLLGLFEPGDLPYDLERNNETDPSLTEMVEVAIKILKKNPSGFYLLVEGDCCARFTLKPFTAILYGNGPGFKVVNGLRENVSTLDYEENNYKAQSAVPLSMETHGGEDVAVFAKGPMAHLLHGVHEQNYIPHVMAYAACIGQNRDHCMSSSGASSLSAALPSLTALLTLIRLFC
;
A
#
# COMPACT_ATOMS: atom_id res chain seq x y z
N MET A 1 -61.76 44.97 -24.87
CA MET A 1 -61.99 43.85 -25.82
C MET A 1 -61.17 42.66 -25.36
N LYS A 2 -61.83 41.59 -24.88
CA LYS A 2 -61.20 40.27 -24.74
C LYS A 2 -60.96 39.73 -26.16
N VAL A 3 -59.79 39.15 -26.46
CA VAL A 3 -59.65 37.90 -27.23
C VAL A 3 -58.25 37.32 -26.98
N THR A 4 -58.25 36.07 -26.52
CA THR A 4 -57.15 35.11 -26.50
C THR A 4 -56.97 34.51 -27.90
N ILE A 5 -55.74 34.40 -28.41
CA ILE A 5 -55.43 33.42 -29.46
C ILE A 5 -54.22 32.61 -29.01
N LEU A 6 -54.51 31.33 -28.79
CA LEU A 6 -53.58 30.24 -28.52
C LEU A 6 -53.09 29.72 -29.88
N PHE A 7 -51.77 29.58 -30.06
CA PHE A 7 -51.21 28.66 -31.04
C PHE A 7 -50.26 27.71 -30.33
N ILE A 8 -50.73 26.47 -30.18
CA ILE A 8 -49.88 25.31 -29.93
C ILE A 8 -49.28 24.95 -31.29
N CYS A 9 -47.96 24.96 -31.40
CA CYS A 9 -47.28 24.17 -32.42
C CYS A 9 -46.09 23.47 -31.78
N SER A 10 -46.27 22.17 -31.65
CA SER A 10 -45.27 21.16 -31.35
C SER A 10 -44.12 21.22 -32.36
N CYS A 11 -42.91 21.46 -31.88
CA CYS A 11 -41.71 20.89 -32.45
C CYS A 11 -40.85 20.39 -31.28
N LEU A 12 -40.90 19.07 -31.07
CA LEU A 12 -39.87 18.31 -30.39
C LEU A 12 -38.57 18.48 -31.20
N ALA A 13 -37.83 19.54 -30.90
CA ALA A 13 -36.41 19.60 -31.22
C ALA A 13 -35.69 18.81 -30.12
N TRP A 14 -35.49 17.52 -30.37
CA TRP A 14 -34.50 16.73 -29.64
C TRP A 14 -33.12 17.21 -30.11
N GLU A 15 -32.71 18.38 -29.64
CA GLU A 15 -31.37 18.90 -29.83
C GLU A 15 -30.45 18.27 -28.77
N GLY A 16 -29.43 17.57 -29.27
CA GLY A 16 -28.20 17.35 -28.53
C GLY A 16 -28.16 16.14 -27.62
N LEU A 17 -27.71 15.00 -28.18
CA LEU A 17 -26.57 14.33 -27.55
C LEU A 17 -25.50 15.42 -27.35
N GLY A 18 -25.40 15.97 -26.14
CA GLY A 18 -24.46 17.03 -25.83
C GLY A 18 -23.09 16.65 -26.36
N LYS A 19 -22.57 17.44 -27.31
CA LYS A 19 -21.14 17.37 -27.65
C LYS A 19 -20.37 17.53 -26.34
N PRO A 20 -19.26 16.79 -26.13
CA PRO A 20 -18.40 17.03 -24.98
C PRO A 20 -18.12 18.54 -24.89
N GLN A 21 -18.64 19.18 -23.85
CA GLN A 21 -18.48 20.60 -23.67
C GLN A 21 -17.12 20.80 -23.02
N PHE A 22 -16.08 20.89 -23.85
CA PHE A 22 -14.75 21.30 -23.39
C PHE A 22 -14.88 22.68 -22.75
N PRO A 23 -14.21 22.94 -21.61
CA PRO A 23 -14.15 24.27 -21.04
C PRO A 23 -13.69 25.27 -22.12
N ASP A 24 -14.45 26.35 -22.35
CA ASP A 24 -14.18 27.27 -23.47
C ASP A 24 -12.75 27.84 -23.44
N GLN A 25 -12.15 27.94 -22.25
CA GLN A 25 -10.76 28.35 -22.05
C GLN A 25 -9.73 27.41 -22.71
N GLU A 26 -10.01 26.11 -22.85
CA GLU A 26 -9.08 25.15 -23.45
C GLU A 26 -8.97 25.28 -24.97
N LYS A 27 -9.92 25.99 -25.60
CA LYS A 27 -9.86 26.32 -27.02
C LYS A 27 -8.81 27.40 -27.31
N ASP A 28 -8.43 28.19 -26.31
CA ASP A 28 -7.41 29.22 -26.44
C ASP A 28 -6.00 28.63 -26.26
N PRO A 29 -5.11 28.70 -27.27
CA PRO A 29 -3.72 28.26 -27.13
C PRO A 29 -2.96 28.93 -25.97
N LEU A 30 -3.34 30.15 -25.58
CA LEU A 30 -2.73 30.86 -24.46
C LEU A 30 -2.92 30.13 -23.13
N PHE A 31 -4.05 29.44 -22.94
CA PHE A 31 -4.31 28.63 -21.76
C PHE A 31 -3.24 27.54 -21.58
N TRP A 32 -3.03 26.74 -22.63
CA TRP A 32 -2.05 25.65 -22.63
C TRP A 32 -0.61 26.15 -22.50
N ASN A 33 -0.26 27.23 -23.20
CA ASN A 33 1.06 27.86 -23.10
C ASN A 33 1.33 28.36 -21.67
N THR A 34 0.36 29.04 -21.06
CA THR A 34 0.49 29.55 -19.69
C THR A 34 0.62 28.41 -18.68
N TRP A 35 -0.17 27.35 -18.84
CA TRP A 35 -0.07 26.15 -18.01
C TRP A 35 1.31 25.50 -18.12
N ALA A 36 1.80 25.30 -19.34
CA ALA A 36 3.11 24.70 -19.60
C ALA A 36 4.25 25.54 -19.00
N GLN A 37 4.21 26.87 -19.16
CA GLN A 37 5.21 27.77 -18.56
C GLN A 37 5.17 27.75 -17.02
N ARG A 38 3.99 27.66 -16.42
CA ARG A 38 3.85 27.48 -14.96
C ARG A 38 4.44 26.15 -14.50
N THR A 39 4.18 25.08 -15.24
CA THR A 39 4.71 23.74 -14.95
C THR A 39 6.23 23.71 -15.07
N LEU A 40 6.79 24.30 -16.13
CA LEU A 40 8.23 24.47 -16.31
C LEU A 40 8.86 25.26 -15.15
N LYS A 41 8.23 26.37 -14.73
CA LYS A 41 8.68 27.14 -13.57
C LYS A 41 8.71 26.29 -12.29
N ASN A 42 7.68 25.47 -12.06
CA ASN A 42 7.65 24.55 -10.93
C ASN A 42 8.77 23.49 -10.99
N ALA A 43 9.04 22.94 -12.18
CA ALA A 43 10.13 21.98 -12.39
C ALA A 43 11.50 22.63 -12.11
N LEU A 44 11.72 23.88 -12.52
CA LEU A 44 12.95 24.62 -12.26
C LEU A 44 13.17 24.92 -10.76
N ILE A 45 12.11 24.95 -9.94
CA ILE A 45 12.25 25.11 -8.47
C ILE A 45 12.87 23.84 -7.84
N LEU A 46 12.73 22.66 -8.48
CA LEU A 46 13.25 21.39 -7.97
C LEU A 46 14.77 21.22 -8.18
N GLN A 47 15.50 22.27 -8.58
CA GLN A 47 16.95 22.23 -8.78
C GLN A 47 17.75 21.91 -7.51
N LYS A 48 17.20 22.20 -6.32
CA LYS A 48 17.84 21.82 -5.05
C LYS A 48 17.24 20.51 -4.53
N LEU A 49 18.01 19.44 -4.68
CA LEU A 49 17.64 18.11 -4.18
C LEU A 49 17.60 18.09 -2.66
N ASN A 50 16.53 17.55 -2.08
CA ASN A 50 16.43 17.36 -0.64
C ASN A 50 17.27 16.15 -0.22
N GLN A 51 18.49 16.39 0.27
CA GLN A 51 19.44 15.37 0.72
C GLN A 51 19.46 15.19 2.25
N ASN A 52 18.45 15.69 2.96
CA ASN A 52 18.36 15.48 4.41
C ASN A 52 18.04 14.02 4.74
N THR A 53 18.19 13.65 6.01
CA THR A 53 17.73 12.35 6.51
C THR A 53 16.22 12.36 6.75
N ALA A 54 15.53 11.32 6.27
CA ALA A 54 14.12 11.09 6.50
C ALA A 54 13.87 10.59 7.93
N LYS A 55 13.23 11.41 8.75
CA LYS A 55 12.78 11.00 10.09
C LYS A 55 11.68 9.95 10.01
N ASN A 56 10.69 10.17 9.15
CA ASN A 56 9.52 9.32 8.99
C ASN A 56 9.48 8.73 7.58
N LEU A 57 9.02 7.49 7.47
CA LEU A 57 8.83 6.77 6.23
C LEU A 57 7.36 6.34 6.14
N ILE A 58 6.71 6.62 5.02
CA ILE A 58 5.35 6.14 4.76
C ILE A 58 5.35 5.53 3.36
N LEU A 59 4.92 4.27 3.25
CA LEU A 59 4.67 3.61 1.98
C LEU A 59 3.16 3.45 1.81
N PHE A 60 2.61 4.17 0.83
CA PHE A 60 1.24 3.93 0.36
C PHE A 60 1.29 2.94 -0.80
N LEU A 61 0.51 1.88 -0.71
CA LEU A 61 0.42 0.85 -1.71
C LEU A 61 -1.04 0.68 -2.13
N GLY A 62 -1.31 0.88 -3.42
CA GLY A 62 -2.57 0.47 -4.03
C GLY A 62 -2.39 -0.91 -4.64
N ASP A 63 -2.94 -1.96 -4.03
CA ASP A 63 -2.87 -3.31 -4.61
C ASP A 63 -3.66 -3.32 -5.93
N GLY A 64 -3.08 -3.89 -6.98
CA GLY A 64 -3.62 -3.84 -8.35
C GLY A 64 -3.66 -2.45 -9.03
N MET A 65 -3.09 -1.40 -8.43
CA MET A 65 -3.21 -0.03 -8.94
C MET A 65 -2.19 0.30 -10.04
N GLY A 66 -2.35 -0.30 -11.22
CA GLY A 66 -1.57 0.03 -12.43
C GLY A 66 -1.84 1.45 -12.97
N ILE A 67 -1.07 1.86 -13.98
CA ILE A 67 -1.23 3.18 -14.64
C ILE A 67 -2.66 3.39 -15.19
N PRO A 68 -3.33 2.39 -15.79
CA PRO A 68 -4.73 2.53 -16.21
C PRO A 68 -5.66 2.84 -15.04
N THR A 69 -5.49 2.15 -13.90
CA THR A 69 -6.28 2.35 -12.67
C THR A 69 -6.09 3.76 -12.13
N VAL A 70 -4.85 4.26 -12.06
CA VAL A 70 -4.56 5.64 -11.64
C VAL A 70 -5.28 6.66 -12.53
N THR A 71 -5.27 6.45 -13.84
CA THR A 71 -5.90 7.38 -14.80
C THR A 71 -7.43 7.33 -14.71
N ALA A 72 -8.02 6.15 -14.60
CA ALA A 72 -9.46 6.01 -14.40
C ALA A 72 -9.92 6.65 -13.08
N ALA A 73 -9.18 6.44 -11.99
CA ALA A 73 -9.47 7.03 -10.69
C ALA A 73 -9.35 8.56 -10.71
N ARG A 74 -8.39 9.13 -11.46
CA ARG A 74 -8.24 10.57 -11.65
C ARG A 74 -9.49 11.18 -12.30
N ILE A 75 -9.93 10.58 -13.41
CA ILE A 75 -11.11 11.02 -14.15
C ILE A 75 -12.36 10.96 -13.25
N LEU A 76 -12.56 9.83 -12.59
CA LEU A 76 -13.69 9.64 -11.67
C LEU A 76 -13.68 10.68 -10.54
N LYS A 77 -12.53 10.93 -9.89
CA LYS A 77 -12.41 11.92 -8.81
C LYS A 77 -12.81 13.32 -9.29
N GLY A 78 -12.39 13.71 -10.49
CA GLY A 78 -12.76 14.99 -11.07
C GLY A 78 -14.26 15.09 -11.37
N GLN A 79 -14.84 14.04 -11.96
CA GLN A 79 -16.28 13.96 -12.24
C GLN A 79 -17.14 14.00 -10.97
N LEU A 80 -16.74 13.28 -9.92
CA LEU A 80 -17.38 13.34 -8.61
C LEU A 80 -17.28 14.75 -7.97
N SER A 81 -16.26 15.51 -8.34
CA SER A 81 -16.06 16.91 -7.95
C SER A 81 -16.75 17.91 -8.89
N ARG A 82 -17.61 17.45 -9.80
CA ARG A 82 -18.32 18.26 -10.82
C ARG A 82 -17.40 18.95 -11.83
N GLN A 83 -16.23 18.35 -12.10
CA GLN A 83 -15.30 18.77 -13.15
C GLN A 83 -15.36 17.78 -14.34
N SER A 84 -14.64 18.03 -15.43
CA SER A 84 -14.64 17.13 -16.60
C SER A 84 -13.98 15.78 -16.28
N GLY A 85 -12.90 15.82 -15.49
CA GLY A 85 -12.25 14.62 -14.96
C GLY A 85 -10.76 14.58 -15.24
N GLU A 86 -10.40 14.58 -16.53
CA GLU A 86 -9.05 14.33 -17.03
C GLU A 86 -8.01 15.33 -16.50
N GLU A 87 -8.41 16.59 -16.34
CA GLU A 87 -7.58 17.71 -15.87
C GLU A 87 -7.40 17.75 -14.35
N THR A 88 -8.22 17.00 -13.60
CA THR A 88 -8.12 16.93 -12.14
C THR A 88 -6.84 16.21 -11.74
N GLN A 89 -6.21 16.64 -10.64
CA GLN A 89 -5.03 15.95 -10.09
C GLN A 89 -5.40 15.11 -8.85
N LEU A 90 -4.93 13.86 -8.83
CA LEU A 90 -4.87 13.05 -7.61
C LEU A 90 -3.83 13.65 -6.65
N GLU A 91 -3.89 13.28 -5.37
CA GLU A 91 -2.85 13.72 -4.42
C GLU A 91 -1.48 13.12 -4.77
N MET A 92 -1.45 11.90 -5.32
CA MET A 92 -0.23 11.26 -5.82
C MET A 92 0.36 11.96 -7.06
N ASP A 93 -0.47 12.58 -7.90
CA ASP A 93 -0.01 13.32 -9.10
C ASP A 93 0.80 14.58 -8.73
N LYS A 94 0.65 15.08 -7.50
CA LYS A 94 1.38 16.25 -6.99
C LYS A 94 2.79 15.91 -6.51
N PHE A 95 3.19 14.64 -6.53
CA PHE A 95 4.51 14.21 -6.09
C PHE A 95 5.55 14.59 -7.16
N PRO A 96 6.67 15.22 -6.78
CA PRO A 96 7.63 15.80 -7.74
C PRO A 96 8.49 14.77 -8.47
N PHE A 97 8.61 13.55 -7.96
CA PHE A 97 9.44 12.49 -8.54
C PHE A 97 8.59 11.27 -8.88
N VAL A 98 8.78 10.75 -10.08
CA VAL A 98 8.07 9.58 -10.60
C VAL A 98 9.09 8.62 -11.22
N ALA A 99 8.92 7.32 -10.94
CA ALA A 99 9.65 6.24 -11.58
C ALA A 99 8.70 5.12 -12.02
N LEU A 100 9.17 4.26 -12.90
CA LEU A 100 8.54 2.98 -13.22
C LEU A 100 9.21 1.85 -12.44
N SER A 101 8.40 0.89 -12.00
CA SER A 101 8.80 -0.27 -11.21
C SER A 101 8.45 -1.55 -11.94
N LYS A 102 9.46 -2.37 -12.25
CA LYS A 102 9.32 -3.68 -12.90
C LYS A 102 8.88 -4.73 -11.89
N THR A 103 7.66 -5.25 -12.04
CA THR A 103 6.93 -6.03 -11.03
C THR A 103 7.14 -7.53 -11.06
N TYR A 104 7.76 -8.09 -12.11
CA TYR A 104 7.93 -9.54 -12.26
C TYR A 104 8.52 -10.23 -11.01
N ASN A 105 7.97 -11.39 -10.66
CA ASN A 105 8.55 -12.30 -9.66
C ASN A 105 9.66 -13.13 -10.30
N THR A 106 10.53 -13.72 -9.49
CA THR A 106 11.67 -14.51 -10.01
C THR A 106 11.26 -15.73 -10.84
N ASN A 107 10.06 -16.27 -10.62
CA ASN A 107 9.50 -17.41 -11.35
C ASN A 107 8.22 -17.08 -12.15
N ALA A 108 7.77 -15.81 -12.20
CA ALA A 108 6.54 -15.42 -12.89
C ALA A 108 6.63 -14.00 -13.46
N GLN A 109 6.28 -13.83 -14.74
CA GLN A 109 6.29 -12.51 -15.40
C GLN A 109 5.13 -11.63 -14.93
N VAL A 110 3.93 -12.21 -14.86
CA VAL A 110 2.79 -11.63 -14.14
C VAL A 110 2.91 -12.08 -12.71
N ALA A 111 3.13 -11.14 -11.80
CA ALA A 111 3.41 -11.42 -10.41
C ALA A 111 2.15 -11.47 -9.54
N ASP A 112 2.27 -12.08 -8.37
CA ASP A 112 1.26 -12.02 -7.31
C ASP A 112 1.64 -11.02 -6.21
N SER A 113 0.70 -10.70 -5.31
CA SER A 113 0.95 -9.79 -4.19
C SER A 113 2.04 -10.29 -3.23
N ALA A 114 2.27 -11.60 -3.08
CA ALA A 114 3.25 -12.11 -2.11
C ALA A 114 4.71 -11.89 -2.53
N GLY A 115 5.05 -12.30 -3.76
CA GLY A 115 6.41 -12.12 -4.26
C GLY A 115 6.77 -10.64 -4.44
N THR A 116 5.80 -9.83 -4.89
CA THR A 116 5.97 -8.37 -5.00
C THR A 116 6.13 -7.70 -3.63
N ALA A 117 5.37 -8.12 -2.61
CA ALA A 117 5.52 -7.60 -1.25
C ALA A 117 6.90 -7.87 -0.67
N THR A 118 7.45 -9.05 -0.91
CA THR A 118 8.84 -9.35 -0.53
C THR A 118 9.82 -8.42 -1.24
N ALA A 119 9.57 -8.06 -2.51
CA ALA A 119 10.39 -7.09 -3.23
C ALA A 119 10.30 -5.69 -2.60
N TYR A 120 9.11 -5.06 -2.53
CA TYR A 120 8.99 -3.67 -2.09
C TYR A 120 9.05 -3.46 -0.56
N LEU A 121 9.00 -4.53 0.26
CA LEU A 121 9.18 -4.43 1.72
C LEU A 121 10.53 -4.95 2.21
N CYS A 122 11.08 -6.01 1.60
CA CYS A 122 12.34 -6.63 2.05
C CYS A 122 13.53 -6.31 1.15
N GLY A 123 13.30 -5.77 -0.05
CA GLY A 123 14.37 -5.41 -0.98
C GLY A 123 14.96 -6.60 -1.72
N VAL A 124 14.26 -7.73 -1.76
CA VAL A 124 14.65 -8.96 -2.45
C VAL A 124 13.46 -9.49 -3.25
N LYS A 125 13.64 -9.77 -4.56
CA LYS A 125 12.60 -10.43 -5.36
C LYS A 125 12.46 -11.90 -4.94
N ALA A 126 11.23 -12.39 -4.95
CA ALA A 126 10.88 -13.72 -4.46
C ALA A 126 10.05 -14.52 -5.48
N ASN A 127 9.67 -15.74 -5.08
CA ASN A 127 8.78 -16.60 -5.85
C ASN A 127 7.31 -16.22 -5.60
N GLU A 128 6.47 -16.48 -6.59
CA GLU A 128 5.03 -16.37 -6.48
C GLU A 128 4.47 -17.18 -5.30
N GLY A 129 3.57 -16.56 -4.53
CA GLY A 129 2.91 -17.20 -3.39
C GLY A 129 3.77 -17.33 -2.13
N THR A 130 4.98 -16.77 -2.11
CA THR A 130 5.88 -16.79 -0.93
C THR A 130 6.04 -15.38 -0.34
N VAL A 131 6.04 -15.27 0.99
CA VAL A 131 6.15 -13.99 1.72
C VAL A 131 7.40 -13.94 2.59
N GLY A 132 8.19 -12.88 2.47
CA GLY A 132 9.34 -12.63 3.33
C GLY A 132 10.46 -13.67 3.23
N VAL A 133 10.50 -14.45 2.15
CA VAL A 133 11.56 -15.43 1.88
C VAL A 133 12.17 -15.20 0.50
N SER A 134 13.43 -15.60 0.32
CA SER A 134 14.13 -15.49 -0.95
C SER A 134 13.58 -16.46 -2.00
N ALA A 135 13.96 -16.27 -3.26
CA ALA A 135 13.59 -17.17 -4.36
C ALA A 135 14.18 -18.59 -4.26
N ALA A 136 15.05 -18.87 -3.28
CA ALA A 136 15.50 -20.23 -2.99
C ALA A 136 14.46 -21.05 -2.21
N ALA A 137 13.48 -20.39 -1.58
CA ALA A 137 12.37 -21.05 -0.92
C ALA A 137 11.34 -21.54 -1.95
N VAL A 138 10.81 -22.74 -1.75
CA VAL A 138 9.86 -23.37 -2.67
C VAL A 138 8.45 -23.29 -2.07
N ARG A 139 7.50 -22.82 -2.88
CA ARG A 139 6.12 -22.62 -2.44
C ARG A 139 5.54 -23.89 -1.80
N SER A 140 4.87 -23.71 -0.66
CA SER A 140 4.26 -24.77 0.15
C SER A 140 5.22 -25.84 0.71
N GLN A 141 6.55 -25.69 0.56
CA GLN A 141 7.55 -26.62 1.13
C GLN A 141 8.21 -26.03 2.37
N CYS A 142 7.63 -26.32 3.54
CA CYS A 142 8.03 -25.74 4.83
C CYS A 142 9.54 -25.83 5.12
N ASN A 143 10.15 -26.98 4.81
CA ASN A 143 11.58 -27.24 5.02
C ASN A 143 12.52 -26.30 4.23
N THR A 144 12.02 -25.58 3.24
CA THR A 144 12.79 -24.59 2.46
C THR A 144 12.71 -23.17 3.02
N THR A 145 11.99 -22.96 4.13
CA THR A 145 11.88 -21.64 4.77
C THR A 145 13.18 -21.24 5.46
N GLN A 146 13.76 -22.17 6.23
CA GLN A 146 14.90 -21.90 7.10
C GLN A 146 16.16 -21.55 6.28
N GLY A 147 16.77 -20.41 6.61
CA GLY A 147 17.95 -19.88 5.92
C GLY A 147 17.63 -19.02 4.71
N ASN A 148 16.35 -18.95 4.30
CA ASN A 148 15.89 -18.15 3.18
C ASN A 148 15.08 -16.92 3.61
N GLU A 149 14.94 -16.66 4.91
CA GLU A 149 14.23 -15.50 5.43
C GLU A 149 14.91 -14.18 5.03
N VAL A 150 14.12 -13.20 4.58
CA VAL A 150 14.60 -11.86 4.25
C VAL A 150 13.90 -10.81 5.11
N THR A 151 14.68 -9.98 5.77
CA THR A 151 14.16 -8.97 6.70
C THR A 151 13.54 -7.77 5.98
N SER A 152 12.42 -7.27 6.50
CA SER A 152 11.71 -6.13 5.93
C SER A 152 12.24 -4.77 6.42
N ILE A 153 11.90 -3.70 5.71
CA ILE A 153 12.11 -2.32 6.15
C ILE A 153 11.36 -2.00 7.45
N LEU A 154 10.23 -2.66 7.71
CA LEU A 154 9.51 -2.53 8.97
C LEU A 154 10.39 -3.04 10.13
N ARG A 155 11.06 -4.19 9.95
CA ARG A 155 12.05 -4.71 10.90
C ARG A 155 13.23 -3.76 11.05
N TRP A 156 13.80 -3.27 9.95
CA TRP A 156 14.94 -2.32 9.98
C TRP A 156 14.60 -1.02 10.72
N ALA A 157 13.40 -0.48 10.51
CA ALA A 157 12.94 0.72 11.20
C ALA A 157 12.79 0.46 12.70
N LYS A 158 12.21 -0.70 13.08
CA LYS A 158 12.05 -1.07 14.48
C LYS A 158 13.40 -1.22 15.20
N GLU A 159 14.36 -1.88 14.56
CA GLU A 159 15.72 -2.06 15.09
C GLU A 159 16.48 -0.73 15.22
N ALA A 160 16.18 0.25 14.37
CA ALA A 160 16.68 1.61 14.48
C ALA A 160 15.96 2.47 15.54
N GLY A 161 15.07 1.88 16.36
CA GLY A 161 14.35 2.57 17.42
C GLY A 161 13.17 3.42 16.95
N LYS A 162 12.74 3.29 15.69
CA LYS A 162 11.53 3.94 15.18
C LYS A 162 10.28 3.17 15.61
N SER A 163 9.16 3.87 15.72
CA SER A 163 7.86 3.22 15.84
C SER A 163 7.42 2.68 14.48
N VAL A 164 6.66 1.60 14.45
CA VAL A 164 6.25 0.97 13.20
C VAL A 164 4.76 0.66 13.20
N GLY A 165 4.13 0.82 12.04
CA GLY A 165 2.72 0.49 11.87
C GLY A 165 2.35 -0.09 10.52
N ILE A 166 1.26 -0.84 10.53
CA ILE A 166 0.62 -1.47 9.38
C ILE A 166 -0.85 -1.07 9.40
N VAL A 167 -1.32 -0.47 8.32
CA VAL A 167 -2.73 -0.13 8.09
C VAL A 167 -3.13 -0.71 6.74
N THR A 168 -4.21 -1.49 6.70
CA THR A 168 -4.71 -2.08 5.46
C THR A 168 -6.23 -2.18 5.47
N THR A 169 -6.85 -2.19 4.30
CA THR A 169 -8.26 -2.59 4.11
C THR A 169 -8.42 -4.11 3.96
N THR A 170 -7.34 -4.88 3.82
CA THR A 170 -7.40 -6.35 3.80
C THR A 170 -7.28 -6.92 5.21
N ARG A 171 -7.34 -8.25 5.33
CA ARG A 171 -6.88 -8.94 6.53
C ARG A 171 -5.41 -8.58 6.80
N VAL A 172 -5.03 -8.29 8.05
CA VAL A 172 -3.62 -7.97 8.38
C VAL A 172 -2.65 -9.14 8.11
N ASN A 173 -3.19 -10.32 7.85
CA ASN A 173 -2.50 -11.55 7.47
C ASN A 173 -2.37 -11.72 5.95
N HIS A 174 -2.84 -10.77 5.14
CA HIS A 174 -2.78 -10.85 3.68
C HIS A 174 -1.33 -10.78 3.18
N ALA A 175 -1.10 -11.13 1.93
CA ALA A 175 0.25 -11.22 1.34
C ALA A 175 1.08 -9.93 1.52
N THR A 176 0.49 -8.79 1.20
CA THR A 176 1.11 -7.47 1.34
C THR A 176 1.54 -7.15 2.78
N PRO A 177 0.64 -7.06 3.78
CA PRO A 177 1.03 -6.71 5.14
C PRO A 177 1.90 -7.80 5.76
N SER A 178 1.67 -9.08 5.44
CA SER A 178 2.42 -10.19 6.02
C SER A 178 3.89 -10.21 5.63
N ALA A 179 4.27 -9.85 4.40
CA ALA A 179 5.68 -9.75 4.03
C ALA A 179 6.46 -8.69 4.85
N ALA A 180 5.77 -7.77 5.54
CA ALA A 180 6.41 -6.83 6.45
C ALA A 180 6.89 -7.49 7.76
N TYR A 181 6.37 -8.65 8.15
CA TYR A 181 6.68 -9.27 9.44
C TYR A 181 6.85 -10.79 9.43
N ALA A 182 6.29 -11.50 8.44
CA ALA A 182 6.25 -12.94 8.35
C ALA A 182 7.28 -13.48 7.34
N HIS A 183 7.69 -14.72 7.56
CA HIS A 183 8.48 -15.54 6.64
C HIS A 183 7.69 -16.83 6.41
N CYS A 184 7.08 -16.97 5.24
CA CYS A 184 6.23 -18.10 4.93
C CYS A 184 6.34 -18.48 3.45
N VAL A 185 6.49 -19.79 3.20
CA VAL A 185 6.52 -20.36 1.85
C VAL A 185 5.14 -20.46 1.21
N ASP A 186 4.08 -20.10 1.92
CA ASP A 186 2.74 -20.07 1.37
C ASP A 186 1.93 -18.91 1.96
N ARG A 187 1.50 -17.99 1.10
CA ARG A 187 0.68 -16.83 1.47
C ARG A 187 -0.70 -17.23 2.03
N ASP A 188 -1.16 -18.45 1.78
CA ASP A 188 -2.49 -18.91 2.18
C ASP A 188 -2.52 -19.51 3.61
N TRP A 189 -1.36 -19.61 4.28
CA TRP A 189 -1.23 -20.09 5.67
C TRP A 189 -1.55 -18.98 6.69
N TYR A 190 -2.77 -18.44 6.62
CA TYR A 190 -3.23 -17.34 7.49
C TYR A 190 -3.27 -17.75 8.97
N SER A 191 -3.89 -18.88 9.29
CA SER A 191 -3.87 -19.55 10.59
C SER A 191 -3.39 -21.00 10.44
N ASP A 192 -3.17 -21.67 11.57
CA ASP A 192 -2.87 -23.09 11.63
C ASP A 192 -3.99 -23.97 11.05
N GLY A 193 -5.22 -23.47 10.98
CA GLY A 193 -6.36 -24.17 10.37
C GLY A 193 -6.27 -24.31 8.85
N GLU A 194 -5.51 -23.44 8.17
CA GLU A 194 -5.28 -23.49 6.72
C GLU A 194 -3.98 -24.21 6.33
N MET A 195 -3.16 -24.60 7.32
CA MET A 195 -1.87 -25.24 7.08
C MET A 195 -1.98 -26.77 6.91
N PRO A 196 -1.20 -27.37 5.99
CA PRO A 196 -1.01 -28.82 5.98
C PRO A 196 -0.42 -29.32 7.30
N ALA A 197 -0.86 -30.50 7.77
CA ALA A 197 -0.39 -31.08 9.02
C ALA A 197 1.13 -31.29 9.03
N GLU A 198 1.70 -31.63 7.87
CA GLU A 198 3.13 -31.83 7.66
C GLU A 198 3.91 -30.53 7.86
N ALA A 199 3.36 -29.39 7.41
CA ALA A 199 3.98 -28.08 7.59
C ALA A 199 3.99 -27.65 9.06
N VAL A 200 2.88 -27.89 9.79
CA VAL A 200 2.79 -27.64 11.23
C VAL A 200 3.78 -28.52 12.00
N GLN A 201 3.87 -29.81 11.67
CA GLN A 201 4.81 -30.74 12.29
C GLN A 201 6.27 -30.41 11.99
N ALA A 202 6.57 -29.91 10.78
CA ALA A 202 7.89 -29.43 10.39
C ALA A 202 8.30 -28.11 11.08
N GLY A 203 7.39 -27.50 11.85
CA GLY A 203 7.68 -26.31 12.65
C GLY A 203 7.42 -24.98 11.95
N CYS A 204 6.83 -24.97 10.74
CA CYS A 204 6.35 -23.73 10.16
C CYS A 204 5.24 -23.12 11.02
N LYS A 205 5.21 -21.79 11.01
CA LYS A 205 4.24 -21.01 11.79
C LYS A 205 3.29 -20.31 10.84
N ASP A 206 2.01 -20.28 11.20
CA ASP A 206 1.01 -19.50 10.50
C ASP A 206 1.31 -17.99 10.57
N ILE A 207 0.82 -17.24 9.59
CA ILE A 207 1.07 -15.80 9.45
C ILE A 207 0.52 -15.05 10.68
N ALA A 208 -0.66 -15.40 11.20
CA ALA A 208 -1.25 -14.75 12.37
C ALA A 208 -0.39 -14.89 13.63
N ARG A 209 0.21 -16.06 13.84
CA ARG A 209 1.19 -16.26 14.92
C ARG A 209 2.44 -15.42 14.72
N GLN A 210 2.96 -15.35 13.49
CA GLN A 210 4.18 -14.61 13.17
C GLN A 210 4.04 -13.09 13.41
N LEU A 211 2.83 -12.53 13.24
CA LEU A 211 2.53 -11.12 13.51
C LEU A 211 2.96 -10.65 14.91
N PHE A 212 2.84 -11.53 15.91
CA PHE A 212 3.16 -11.21 17.31
C PHE A 212 4.48 -11.80 17.79
N GLU A 213 5.11 -12.71 17.03
CA GLU A 213 6.33 -13.40 17.43
C GLU A 213 7.58 -12.84 16.74
N ASN A 214 7.52 -12.51 15.44
CA ASN A 214 8.70 -12.08 14.69
C ASN A 214 9.07 -10.62 15.00
N ILE A 215 8.06 -9.77 15.18
CA ILE A 215 8.21 -8.36 15.55
C ILE A 215 7.25 -8.09 16.72
N PRO A 216 7.63 -8.45 17.96
CA PRO A 216 6.69 -8.51 19.09
C PRO A 216 6.11 -7.16 19.53
N ASN A 217 6.66 -6.04 19.04
CA ASN A 217 6.29 -4.69 19.45
C ASN A 217 5.94 -3.80 18.25
N ILE A 218 5.17 -4.28 17.27
CA ILE A 218 4.55 -3.39 16.26
C ILE A 218 3.60 -2.44 16.99
N ASP A 219 3.81 -1.14 16.83
CA ASP A 219 3.13 -0.10 17.61
C ASP A 219 1.67 0.06 17.16
N VAL A 220 1.38 -0.05 15.85
CA VAL A 220 0.02 0.07 15.32
C VAL A 220 -0.23 -1.02 14.28
N ILE A 221 -1.28 -1.82 14.46
CA ILE A 221 -1.77 -2.80 13.49
C ILE A 221 -3.26 -2.51 13.29
N MET A 222 -3.68 -2.19 12.07
CA MET A 222 -5.08 -1.94 11.74
C MET A 222 -5.47 -2.57 10.41
N GLY A 223 -6.61 -3.25 10.40
CA GLY A 223 -7.20 -3.87 9.21
C GLY A 223 -8.24 -4.92 9.60
N GLY A 224 -8.42 -5.93 8.77
CA GLY A 224 -9.31 -7.07 9.06
C GLY A 224 -8.56 -8.28 9.62
N GLY A 225 -9.21 -9.43 9.64
CA GLY A 225 -8.58 -10.73 9.91
C GLY A 225 -8.84 -11.29 11.30
N ARG A 226 -9.92 -10.87 11.99
CA ARG A 226 -10.24 -11.38 13.34
C ARG A 226 -10.29 -12.91 13.41
N LYS A 227 -10.86 -13.57 12.39
CA LYS A 227 -11.10 -15.02 12.44
C LYS A 227 -9.82 -15.87 12.56
N TYR A 228 -8.67 -15.33 12.16
CA TYR A 228 -7.37 -16.03 12.24
C TYR A 228 -6.73 -15.94 13.62
N MET A 229 -7.26 -15.09 14.50
CA MET A 229 -6.73 -14.84 15.84
C MET A 229 -7.42 -15.68 16.92
N PHE A 230 -8.60 -16.23 16.63
CA PHE A 230 -9.45 -16.89 17.62
C PHE A 230 -9.59 -18.42 17.40
N PRO A 231 -9.78 -19.19 18.48
CA PRO A 231 -10.05 -20.63 18.41
C PRO A 231 -11.23 -20.99 17.52
N LYS A 232 -11.15 -22.19 16.93
CA LYS A 232 -12.26 -22.78 16.18
C LYS A 232 -13.53 -22.84 17.01
N ASN A 233 -14.64 -22.49 16.38
CA ASN A 233 -15.99 -22.38 16.97
C ASN A 233 -16.22 -21.18 17.90
N GLN A 234 -15.23 -20.30 18.12
CA GLN A 234 -15.50 -19.02 18.76
C GLN A 234 -16.25 -18.12 17.79
N SER A 235 -17.40 -17.60 18.22
CA SER A 235 -18.20 -16.67 17.42
C SER A 235 -17.49 -15.32 17.28
N ASP A 236 -17.62 -14.71 16.09
CA ASP A 236 -17.19 -13.34 15.89
C ASP A 236 -18.06 -12.36 16.70
N VAL A 237 -17.47 -11.24 17.10
CA VAL A 237 -18.11 -10.21 17.93
C VAL A 237 -19.17 -9.41 17.17
N GLU A 238 -19.00 -9.21 15.87
CA GLU A 238 -19.89 -8.41 15.03
C GLU A 238 -20.95 -9.26 14.33
N TYR A 239 -20.59 -10.51 14.00
CA TYR A 239 -21.47 -11.47 13.33
C TYR A 239 -21.79 -12.69 14.22
N PRO A 240 -22.53 -12.49 15.33
CA PRO A 240 -22.75 -13.55 16.31
C PRO A 240 -23.57 -14.71 15.74
N GLY A 241 -23.07 -15.94 15.88
CA GLY A 241 -23.74 -17.15 15.43
C GLY A 241 -23.54 -17.51 13.94
N GLU A 242 -22.90 -16.65 13.16
CA GLU A 242 -22.60 -16.92 11.75
C GLU A 242 -21.33 -17.77 11.59
N LYS A 243 -21.50 -19.08 11.39
CA LYS A 243 -20.38 -20.06 11.34
C LYS A 243 -19.26 -19.71 10.37
N LYS A 244 -19.55 -19.02 9.26
CA LYS A 244 -18.54 -18.60 8.26
C LYS A 244 -17.55 -17.56 8.81
N HIS A 245 -17.92 -16.84 9.87
CA HIS A 245 -17.11 -15.82 10.53
C HIS A 245 -16.44 -16.31 11.81
N PHE A 246 -16.64 -17.58 12.19
CA PHE A 246 -16.05 -18.14 13.40
C PHE A 246 -14.52 -18.18 13.31
N GLY A 247 -13.88 -18.20 14.49
CA GLY A 247 -12.45 -18.44 14.60
C GLY A 247 -12.01 -19.70 13.85
N THR A 248 -10.79 -19.68 13.34
CA THR A 248 -10.24 -20.72 12.45
C THR A 248 -9.17 -21.59 13.12
N ARG A 249 -8.58 -21.10 14.23
CA ARG A 249 -7.43 -21.75 14.87
C ARG A 249 -7.76 -23.10 15.48
N ILE A 250 -7.00 -24.14 15.13
CA ILE A 250 -7.22 -25.51 15.62
C ILE A 250 -6.36 -25.85 16.85
N ASP A 251 -5.33 -25.04 17.11
CA ASP A 251 -4.45 -25.09 18.28
C ASP A 251 -5.10 -24.56 19.58
N ARG A 252 -6.36 -24.08 19.50
CA ARG A 252 -7.15 -23.50 20.60
C ARG A 252 -6.56 -22.23 21.22
N ARG A 253 -5.64 -21.54 20.53
CA ARG A 253 -5.05 -20.29 21.01
C ARG A 253 -5.93 -19.09 20.70
N ASN A 254 -5.91 -18.11 21.59
CA ASN A 254 -6.47 -16.78 21.37
C ASN A 254 -5.32 -15.77 21.28
N LEU A 255 -4.92 -15.41 20.07
CA LEU A 255 -3.75 -14.57 19.84
C LEU A 255 -3.98 -13.12 20.29
N VAL A 256 -5.22 -12.62 20.25
CA VAL A 256 -5.57 -11.29 20.78
C VAL A 256 -5.39 -11.26 22.29
N GLU A 257 -5.83 -12.30 22.99
CA GLU A 257 -5.63 -12.42 24.44
C GLU A 257 -4.15 -12.57 24.80
N GLU A 258 -3.39 -13.36 24.04
CA GLU A 258 -1.94 -13.45 24.21
C GLU A 258 -1.25 -12.10 24.02
N TRP A 259 -1.64 -11.33 23.00
CA TRP A 259 -1.12 -9.99 22.76
C TRP A 259 -1.48 -9.03 23.90
N ASN A 260 -2.75 -9.01 24.34
CA ASN A 260 -3.19 -8.20 25.49
C ASN A 260 -2.40 -8.53 26.76
N ASN A 261 -2.18 -9.83 27.03
CA ASN A 261 -1.40 -10.27 28.19
C ASN A 261 0.06 -9.82 28.13
N ARG A 262 0.68 -9.88 26.94
CA ARG A 262 2.06 -9.37 26.73
C ARG A 262 2.15 -7.85 26.90
N MET A 263 1.07 -7.13 26.61
CA MET A 263 1.03 -5.67 26.65
C MET A 263 0.44 -5.08 27.95
N LYS A 264 0.11 -5.91 28.96
CA LYS A 264 -0.61 -5.52 30.19
C LYS A 264 -0.02 -4.32 30.96
N ASN A 265 1.29 -4.10 30.87
CA ASN A 265 1.99 -3.00 31.54
C ASN A 265 2.25 -1.78 30.63
N LYS A 266 1.60 -1.73 29.45
CA LYS A 266 1.72 -0.66 28.46
C LYS A 266 0.33 -0.09 28.17
N ASN A 267 0.26 1.13 27.63
CA ASN A 267 -1.01 1.70 27.18
C ASN A 267 -1.41 1.07 25.84
N ALA A 268 -1.84 -0.19 25.88
CA ALA A 268 -2.19 -0.99 24.72
C ALA A 268 -3.70 -1.23 24.65
N TYR A 269 -4.25 -1.11 23.44
CA TYR A 269 -5.69 -1.24 23.20
C TYR A 269 -5.94 -2.17 22.03
N TYR A 270 -6.82 -3.15 22.25
CA TYR A 270 -7.48 -3.90 21.19
C TYR A 270 -8.83 -3.25 20.91
N VAL A 271 -9.11 -2.96 19.64
CA VAL A 271 -10.40 -2.42 19.19
C VAL A 271 -10.90 -3.21 17.99
N TRP A 272 -12.21 -3.30 17.83
CA TRP A 272 -12.80 -4.01 16.69
C TRP A 272 -13.81 -3.18 15.91
N ASN A 273 -14.17 -1.99 16.38
CA ASN A 273 -15.07 -1.08 15.68
C ASN A 273 -14.56 0.37 15.67
N LYS A 274 -15.13 1.17 14.78
CA LYS A 274 -14.87 2.59 14.57
C LYS A 274 -15.10 3.42 15.82
N LYS A 275 -16.18 3.15 16.57
CA LYS A 275 -16.52 3.93 17.77
C LYS A 275 -15.44 3.80 18.83
N GLU A 276 -14.97 2.58 19.09
CA GLU A 276 -13.85 2.29 19.98
C GLU A 276 -12.58 2.99 19.49
N LEU A 277 -12.22 2.81 18.20
CA LEU A 277 -11.05 3.43 17.59
C LEU A 277 -11.03 4.97 17.78
N LEU A 278 -12.15 5.64 17.47
CA LEU A 278 -12.26 7.10 17.54
C LEU A 278 -12.44 7.63 18.97
N SER A 279 -12.82 6.77 19.92
CA SER A 279 -12.90 7.13 21.34
C SER A 279 -11.53 7.17 22.03
N LEU A 280 -10.52 6.52 21.45
CA LEU A 280 -9.16 6.53 21.99
C LEU A 280 -8.57 7.93 21.93
N ASN A 281 -7.77 8.30 22.94
CA ASN A 281 -6.87 9.45 22.86
C ASN A 281 -5.54 8.99 22.25
N PRO A 282 -5.24 9.28 20.97
CA PRO A 282 -4.06 8.72 20.30
C PRO A 282 -2.73 9.15 20.95
N ASN A 283 -2.74 10.25 21.72
CA ASN A 283 -1.54 10.73 22.40
C ASN A 283 -1.12 9.83 23.59
N SER A 284 -2.06 9.13 24.22
CA SER A 284 -1.78 8.22 25.35
C SER A 284 -1.65 6.75 24.95
N VAL A 285 -2.02 6.38 23.72
CA VAL A 285 -1.94 5.00 23.23
C VAL A 285 -0.52 4.69 22.77
N ASP A 286 0.12 3.67 23.35
CA ASP A 286 1.45 3.21 22.95
C ASP A 286 1.39 2.06 21.95
N TYR A 287 0.38 1.19 22.06
CA TYR A 287 0.16 0.08 21.16
C TYR A 287 -1.32 -0.04 20.79
N LEU A 288 -1.61 -0.27 19.50
CA LEU A 288 -2.97 -0.42 19.00
C LEU A 288 -3.08 -1.63 18.09
N LEU A 289 -4.02 -2.52 18.39
CA LEU A 289 -4.46 -3.61 17.53
C LEU A 289 -5.93 -3.38 17.16
N GLY A 290 -6.20 -2.92 15.94
CA GLY A 290 -7.54 -2.71 15.41
C GLY A 290 -7.90 -3.77 14.38
N LEU A 291 -8.81 -4.68 14.70
CA LEU A 291 -9.28 -5.72 13.77
C LEU A 291 -10.78 -5.56 13.49
N PHE A 292 -11.12 -4.96 12.35
CA PHE A 292 -12.46 -4.44 12.07
C PHE A 292 -13.40 -5.43 11.38
N GLU A 293 -12.88 -6.50 10.78
CA GLU A 293 -13.69 -7.54 10.15
C GLU A 293 -13.11 -8.96 10.38
N PRO A 294 -13.90 -10.05 10.27
CA PRO A 294 -13.41 -11.42 10.33
C PRO A 294 -12.39 -11.72 9.24
N GLY A 295 -12.61 -11.19 8.03
CA GLY A 295 -11.76 -11.34 6.85
C GLY A 295 -11.17 -10.01 6.40
N ASP A 296 -11.40 -9.63 5.16
CA ASP A 296 -11.03 -8.32 4.62
C ASP A 296 -12.12 -7.29 4.97
N LEU A 297 -11.80 -5.99 5.01
CA LEU A 297 -12.82 -4.95 5.21
C LEU A 297 -13.74 -4.89 3.99
N PRO A 298 -15.02 -4.50 4.17
CA PRO A 298 -15.90 -4.22 3.04
C PRO A 298 -15.34 -3.09 2.17
N TYR A 299 -15.68 -3.11 0.88
CA TYR A 299 -15.41 -1.99 -0.02
C TYR A 299 -16.01 -0.70 0.52
N ASP A 300 -15.38 0.45 0.28
CA ASP A 300 -15.82 1.72 0.86
C ASP A 300 -17.27 2.11 0.48
N LEU A 301 -17.76 1.65 -0.67
CA LEU A 301 -19.16 1.82 -1.11
C LEU A 301 -20.16 0.99 -0.31
N GLU A 302 -19.73 -0.14 0.26
CA GLU A 302 -20.54 -1.10 1.03
C GLU A 302 -20.26 -1.00 2.54
N ARG A 303 -19.27 -0.17 2.93
CA ARG A 303 -18.79 -0.03 4.30
C ARG A 303 -19.87 0.48 5.23
N ASN A 304 -20.01 -0.14 6.41
CA ASN A 304 -20.87 0.38 7.44
C ASN A 304 -20.19 1.58 8.13
N ASN A 305 -20.70 2.79 7.85
CA ASN A 305 -20.11 4.03 8.38
C ASN A 305 -20.14 4.16 9.91
N GLU A 306 -20.95 3.34 10.60
CA GLU A 306 -21.05 3.33 12.07
C GLU A 306 -20.04 2.37 12.71
N THR A 307 -19.85 1.18 12.15
CA THR A 307 -18.98 0.13 12.74
C THR A 307 -17.59 0.12 12.13
N ASP A 308 -17.41 0.48 10.86
CA ASP A 308 -16.15 0.32 10.14
C ASP A 308 -15.45 1.67 9.87
N PRO A 309 -14.19 1.83 10.31
CA PRO A 309 -13.41 3.02 9.96
C PRO A 309 -13.00 2.99 8.49
N SER A 310 -13.00 4.15 7.85
CA SER A 310 -12.39 4.32 6.54
C SER A 310 -10.86 4.18 6.61
N LEU A 311 -10.22 3.90 5.47
CA LEU A 311 -8.75 3.89 5.38
C LEU A 311 -8.13 5.21 5.87
N THR A 312 -8.76 6.34 5.54
CA THR A 312 -8.34 7.67 5.98
C THR A 312 -8.38 7.81 7.51
N GLU A 313 -9.47 7.37 8.16
CA GLU A 313 -9.61 7.41 9.62
C GLU A 313 -8.56 6.53 10.30
N MET A 314 -8.30 5.32 9.78
CA MET A 314 -7.25 4.44 10.29
C MET A 314 -5.87 5.10 10.16
N VAL A 315 -5.52 5.64 9.00
CA VAL A 315 -4.22 6.31 8.76
C VAL A 315 -4.03 7.51 9.68
N GLU A 316 -5.08 8.30 9.90
CA GLU A 316 -5.01 9.47 10.78
C GLU A 316 -4.68 9.07 12.23
N VAL A 317 -5.35 8.05 12.77
CA VAL A 317 -5.08 7.52 14.12
C VAL A 317 -3.67 6.93 14.18
N ALA A 318 -3.26 6.14 13.18
CA ALA A 318 -1.93 5.56 13.12
C ALA A 318 -0.83 6.63 13.17
N ILE A 319 -0.93 7.67 12.34
CA ILE A 319 0.04 8.78 12.32
C ILE A 319 0.07 9.50 13.68
N LYS A 320 -1.08 9.72 14.30
CA LYS A 320 -1.15 10.39 15.61
C LYS A 320 -0.45 9.59 16.72
N ILE A 321 -0.52 8.26 16.70
CA ILE A 321 0.18 7.37 17.64
C ILE A 321 1.68 7.33 17.32
N LEU A 322 2.03 7.06 16.06
CA LEU A 322 3.41 6.81 15.62
C LEU A 322 4.29 8.06 15.69
N LYS A 323 3.74 9.26 15.45
CA LYS A 323 4.51 10.52 15.45
C LYS A 323 5.08 10.89 16.83
N LYS A 324 4.58 10.25 17.91
CA LYS A 324 5.06 10.49 19.28
C LYS A 324 6.53 10.12 19.45
N ASN A 325 7.02 9.15 18.67
CA ASN A 325 8.40 8.69 18.80
C ASN A 325 9.39 9.74 18.22
N PRO A 326 10.32 10.28 19.03
CA PRO A 326 11.29 11.28 18.56
C PRO A 326 12.23 10.75 17.48
N SER A 327 12.49 9.44 17.43
CA SER A 327 13.27 8.77 16.38
C SER A 327 12.53 8.66 15.05
N GLY A 328 11.23 8.97 15.04
CA GLY A 328 10.34 8.88 13.88
C GLY A 328 9.68 7.51 13.75
N PHE A 329 9.06 7.26 12.59
CA PHE A 329 8.29 6.04 12.35
C PHE A 329 8.38 5.51 10.93
N TYR A 330 8.04 4.23 10.74
CA TYR A 330 7.68 3.63 9.46
C TYR A 330 6.20 3.25 9.46
N LEU A 331 5.46 3.59 8.42
CA LEU A 331 4.05 3.24 8.27
C LEU A 331 3.81 2.63 6.88
N LEU A 332 3.32 1.40 6.85
CA LEU A 332 2.74 0.78 5.66
C LEU A 332 1.24 1.09 5.62
N VAL A 333 0.76 1.64 4.51
CA VAL A 333 -0.65 1.87 4.24
C VAL A 333 -1.02 1.16 2.94
N GLU A 334 -1.87 0.15 3.03
CA GLU A 334 -2.40 -0.56 1.88
C GLU A 334 -3.88 -0.18 1.67
N GLY A 335 -4.20 0.23 0.44
CA GLY A 335 -5.58 0.25 -0.05
C GLY A 335 -5.73 -0.82 -1.10
N ASP A 336 -6.51 -1.85 -0.80
CA ASP A 336 -6.90 -2.83 -1.83
C ASP A 336 -7.87 -2.14 -2.81
N CYS A 337 -7.43 -1.99 -4.05
CA CYS A 337 -8.11 -1.16 -5.04
C CYS A 337 -8.64 -2.02 -6.18
N CYS A 338 -9.77 -2.70 -5.94
CA CYS A 338 -10.61 -3.19 -7.04
C CYS A 338 -11.76 -2.19 -7.28
N ALA A 339 -11.46 -1.12 -8.02
CA ALA A 339 -12.42 -0.11 -8.46
C ALA A 339 -13.19 -0.56 -9.73
N ARG A 340 -14.53 -0.49 -9.70
CA ARG A 340 -15.46 -0.83 -10.81
C ARG A 340 -16.10 0.42 -11.40
N PHE A 341 -15.95 0.72 -12.70
CA PHE A 341 -16.61 1.89 -13.32
C PHE A 341 -16.92 1.71 -14.84
N THR A 342 -17.70 2.64 -15.42
CA THR A 342 -18.63 2.55 -16.59
C THR A 342 -18.08 3.16 -17.91
N LEU A 343 -18.54 2.92 -19.18
CA LEU A 343 -19.75 3.42 -19.92
C LEU A 343 -19.77 3.00 -21.46
N LYS A 344 -20.98 2.83 -22.07
CA LYS A 344 -21.45 2.68 -23.50
C LYS A 344 -21.28 1.33 -24.29
N PRO A 345 -21.63 1.16 -25.61
CA PRO A 345 -22.18 -0.12 -26.16
C PRO A 345 -21.15 -1.27 -26.25
N PHE A 346 -19.89 -0.90 -26.02
CA PHE A 346 -18.86 -1.60 -25.28
C PHE A 346 -18.40 -0.60 -24.20
N THR A 347 -18.13 -1.07 -22.98
CA THR A 347 -17.70 -0.16 -21.91
C THR A 347 -16.31 0.39 -22.23
N ALA A 348 -16.05 1.68 -21.96
CA ALA A 348 -14.70 2.25 -22.07
C ALA A 348 -13.67 1.46 -21.25
N ILE A 349 -14.12 0.90 -20.14
CA ILE A 349 -13.38 -0.05 -19.31
C ILE A 349 -13.68 -1.46 -19.80
N LEU A 350 -12.64 -2.21 -20.14
CA LEU A 350 -12.67 -3.63 -20.51
C LEU A 350 -11.54 -4.36 -19.80
N TYR A 351 -11.72 -5.66 -19.59
CA TYR A 351 -10.67 -6.53 -19.06
C TYR A 351 -10.20 -7.52 -20.11
N GLY A 352 -8.93 -7.92 -20.06
CA GLY A 352 -8.42 -8.98 -20.94
C GLY A 352 -9.11 -10.32 -20.68
N ASN A 353 -9.33 -10.65 -19.40
CA ASN A 353 -9.99 -11.86 -18.95
C ASN A 353 -10.81 -11.61 -17.68
N GLY A 354 -11.53 -12.62 -17.19
CA GLY A 354 -12.23 -12.54 -15.91
C GLY A 354 -13.72 -12.90 -15.98
N PRO A 355 -14.46 -12.64 -14.88
CA PRO A 355 -15.84 -13.10 -14.74
C PRO A 355 -16.85 -12.24 -15.52
N GLY A 356 -16.40 -11.19 -16.20
CA GLY A 356 -17.23 -10.35 -17.07
C GLY A 356 -17.45 -10.92 -18.47
N PHE A 357 -16.80 -12.04 -18.82
CA PHE A 357 -17.10 -12.73 -20.09
C PHE A 357 -18.52 -13.28 -20.05
N LYS A 358 -19.35 -12.88 -21.02
CA LYS A 358 -20.73 -13.36 -21.15
C LYS A 358 -21.12 -13.55 -22.61
N VAL A 359 -21.74 -14.70 -22.87
CA VAL A 359 -22.37 -15.05 -24.16
C VAL A 359 -23.85 -15.31 -23.91
N VAL A 360 -24.72 -14.54 -24.55
CA VAL A 360 -26.18 -14.67 -24.48
C VAL A 360 -26.67 -15.09 -25.85
N ASN A 361 -27.32 -16.26 -25.94
CA ASN A 361 -27.82 -16.84 -27.20
C ASN A 361 -26.75 -16.95 -28.30
N GLY A 362 -25.51 -17.30 -27.93
CA GLY A 362 -24.40 -17.43 -28.88
C GLY A 362 -23.81 -16.09 -29.37
N LEU A 363 -24.29 -14.96 -28.85
CA LEU A 363 -23.80 -13.62 -29.17
C LEU A 363 -23.22 -12.93 -27.93
N ARG A 364 -22.37 -11.93 -28.16
CA ARG A 364 -21.90 -11.03 -27.10
C ARG A 364 -23.10 -10.33 -26.46
N GLU A 365 -23.12 -10.25 -25.12
CA GLU A 365 -24.15 -9.52 -24.39
C GLU A 365 -24.22 -8.07 -24.85
N ASN A 366 -25.45 -7.59 -25.12
CA ASN A 366 -25.68 -6.22 -25.54
C ASN A 366 -25.63 -5.29 -24.33
N VAL A 367 -24.55 -4.52 -24.18
CA VAL A 367 -24.35 -3.63 -23.02
C VAL A 367 -25.39 -2.51 -22.97
N SER A 368 -26.00 -2.14 -24.10
CA SER A 368 -27.04 -1.10 -24.15
C SER A 368 -28.34 -1.50 -23.44
N THR A 369 -28.52 -2.78 -23.11
CA THR A 369 -29.67 -3.27 -22.34
C THR A 369 -29.35 -3.53 -20.87
N LEU A 370 -28.12 -3.22 -20.43
CA LEU A 370 -27.67 -3.41 -19.06
C LEU A 370 -27.64 -2.08 -18.35
N ASP A 371 -28.01 -2.09 -17.07
CA ASP A 371 -27.65 -1.02 -16.17
C ASP A 371 -26.18 -1.19 -15.79
N TYR A 372 -25.32 -0.44 -16.48
CA TYR A 372 -23.89 -0.43 -16.19
C TYR A 372 -23.54 0.50 -15.03
N GLU A 373 -24.49 1.29 -14.50
CA GLU A 373 -24.29 2.15 -13.33
C GLU A 373 -24.39 1.38 -12.00
N GLU A 374 -24.87 0.12 -12.03
CA GLU A 374 -24.90 -0.72 -10.83
C GLU A 374 -23.48 -0.98 -10.29
N ASN A 375 -23.32 -0.82 -8.96
CA ASN A 375 -22.06 -1.06 -8.26
C ASN A 375 -21.49 -2.47 -8.46
N ASN A 376 -22.32 -3.45 -8.82
CA ASN A 376 -21.93 -4.84 -9.03
C ASN A 376 -21.69 -5.19 -10.52
N TYR A 377 -21.79 -4.21 -11.43
CA TYR A 377 -21.53 -4.41 -12.85
C TYR A 377 -20.13 -4.99 -13.07
N LYS A 378 -20.03 -5.95 -13.99
CA LYS A 378 -18.77 -6.58 -14.41
C LYS A 378 -18.53 -6.20 -15.85
N ALA A 379 -17.53 -5.34 -16.08
CA ALA A 379 -17.13 -4.96 -17.42
C ALA A 379 -16.75 -6.18 -18.26
N GLN A 380 -17.05 -6.13 -19.56
CA GLN A 380 -16.82 -7.25 -20.46
C GLN A 380 -15.35 -7.65 -20.50
N SER A 381 -15.11 -8.96 -20.68
CA SER A 381 -13.76 -9.49 -20.86
C SER A 381 -13.68 -10.46 -22.04
N ALA A 382 -12.49 -10.68 -22.58
CA ALA A 382 -12.30 -11.51 -23.77
C ALA A 382 -12.18 -13.01 -23.45
N VAL A 383 -11.62 -13.37 -22.28
CA VAL A 383 -11.41 -14.78 -21.87
C VAL A 383 -12.13 -15.04 -20.53
N PRO A 384 -13.01 -16.07 -20.43
CA PRO A 384 -13.72 -16.37 -19.20
C PRO A 384 -12.81 -16.95 -18.14
N LEU A 385 -12.77 -16.31 -16.97
CA LEU A 385 -12.16 -16.83 -15.74
C LEU A 385 -13.04 -16.51 -14.53
N SER A 386 -12.86 -17.24 -13.42
CA SER A 386 -13.59 -16.96 -12.17
C SER A 386 -13.15 -15.65 -11.52
N MET A 387 -11.89 -15.26 -11.70
CA MET A 387 -11.27 -14.01 -11.27
C MET A 387 -10.41 -13.47 -12.42
N GLU A 388 -10.28 -12.15 -12.50
CA GLU A 388 -9.37 -11.51 -13.45
C GLU A 388 -7.92 -11.69 -13.00
N THR A 389 -6.98 -11.79 -13.94
CA THR A 389 -5.55 -11.95 -13.67
C THR A 389 -4.86 -10.59 -13.57
N HIS A 390 -3.87 -10.46 -12.69
CA HIS A 390 -3.04 -9.24 -12.63
C HIS A 390 -2.42 -8.84 -13.99
N GLY A 391 -2.12 -7.54 -14.12
CA GLY A 391 -1.26 -7.00 -15.17
C GLY A 391 0.22 -7.28 -14.90
N GLY A 392 0.99 -7.54 -15.96
CA GLY A 392 2.44 -7.80 -15.90
C GLY A 392 3.30 -6.60 -16.28
N GLU A 393 2.69 -5.45 -16.53
CA GLU A 393 3.37 -4.22 -16.92
C GLU A 393 4.02 -3.49 -15.73
N ASP A 394 4.89 -2.53 -16.05
CA ASP A 394 5.49 -1.66 -15.06
C ASP A 394 4.44 -0.77 -14.37
N VAL A 395 4.59 -0.59 -13.06
CA VAL A 395 3.74 0.31 -12.26
C VAL A 395 4.47 1.59 -11.88
N ALA A 396 3.72 2.66 -11.58
CA ALA A 396 4.31 3.94 -11.20
C ALA A 396 4.67 4.00 -9.71
N VAL A 397 5.80 4.64 -9.40
CA VAL A 397 6.21 5.01 -8.04
C VAL A 397 6.23 6.52 -7.93
N PHE A 398 5.49 7.08 -6.99
CA PHE A 398 5.41 8.52 -6.71
C PHE A 398 6.16 8.85 -5.42
N ALA A 399 7.11 9.78 -5.46
CA ALA A 399 7.97 10.07 -4.31
C ALA A 399 8.07 11.58 -3.96
N LYS A 400 8.05 11.86 -2.65
CA LYS A 400 8.21 13.22 -2.08
C LYS A 400 8.91 13.13 -0.73
N GLY A 401 9.80 14.09 -0.46
CA GLY A 401 10.53 14.18 0.81
C GLY A 401 12.03 14.04 0.63
N PRO A 402 12.77 13.82 1.74
CA PRO A 402 14.21 13.64 1.68
C PRO A 402 14.57 12.38 0.87
N MET A 403 15.57 12.51 0.00
CA MET A 403 16.05 11.50 -0.95
C MET A 403 15.03 11.00 -2.00
N ALA A 404 13.84 11.61 -2.10
CA ALA A 404 12.82 11.20 -3.06
C ALA A 404 13.27 11.29 -4.54
N HIS A 405 14.25 12.15 -4.83
CA HIS A 405 14.84 12.32 -6.15
C HIS A 405 15.60 11.08 -6.66
N LEU A 406 15.90 10.11 -5.79
CA LEU A 406 16.52 8.84 -6.17
C LEU A 406 15.55 7.88 -6.86
N LEU A 407 14.24 8.17 -6.84
CA LEU A 407 13.22 7.43 -7.57
C LEU A 407 12.95 8.16 -8.90
N HIS A 408 13.76 7.84 -9.91
CA HIS A 408 13.64 8.41 -11.26
C HIS A 408 14.01 7.36 -12.33
N GLY A 409 13.32 7.38 -13.46
CA GLY A 409 13.58 6.41 -14.54
C GLY A 409 12.87 5.08 -14.29
N VAL A 410 13.55 3.96 -14.55
CA VAL A 410 12.97 2.61 -14.47
C VAL A 410 13.82 1.74 -13.55
N HIS A 411 13.18 1.11 -12.55
CA HIS A 411 13.87 0.32 -11.54
C HIS A 411 13.23 -1.04 -11.33
N GLU A 412 14.00 -1.97 -10.77
CA GLU A 412 13.41 -3.17 -10.16
C GLU A 412 12.57 -2.78 -8.94
N GLN A 413 11.44 -3.46 -8.73
CA GLN A 413 10.56 -3.18 -7.59
C GLN A 413 11.25 -3.28 -6.23
N ASN A 414 12.28 -4.14 -6.12
CA ASN A 414 13.03 -4.32 -4.89
C ASN A 414 13.92 -3.11 -4.53
N TYR A 415 14.07 -2.13 -5.42
CA TYR A 415 14.80 -0.88 -5.16
C TYR A 415 14.08 0.04 -4.16
N ILE A 416 12.75 -0.01 -4.09
CA ILE A 416 11.91 0.87 -3.25
C ILE A 416 12.36 0.87 -1.77
N PRO A 417 12.44 -0.28 -1.07
CA PRO A 417 12.82 -0.30 0.34
C PRO A 417 14.28 0.05 0.55
N HIS A 418 15.17 -0.17 -0.43
CA HIS A 418 16.57 0.28 -0.35
C HIS A 418 16.68 1.81 -0.37
N VAL A 419 15.92 2.50 -1.22
CA VAL A 419 15.87 3.98 -1.21
C VAL A 419 15.28 4.50 0.09
N MET A 420 14.17 3.91 0.56
CA MET A 420 13.54 4.31 1.81
C MET A 420 14.48 4.09 3.01
N ALA A 421 15.17 2.94 3.05
CA ALA A 421 16.12 2.61 4.10
C ALA A 421 17.33 3.55 4.09
N TYR A 422 17.90 3.76 2.89
CA TYR A 422 18.97 4.73 2.68
C TYR A 422 18.55 6.09 3.20
N ALA A 423 17.41 6.63 2.76
CA ALA A 423 16.88 7.94 3.16
C ALA A 423 16.75 8.12 4.67
N ALA A 424 16.39 7.05 5.40
CA ALA A 424 16.20 7.10 6.85
C ALA A 424 17.40 6.63 7.67
N CYS A 425 18.55 6.33 7.03
CA CYS A 425 19.75 5.81 7.68
C CYS A 425 19.52 4.49 8.43
N ILE A 426 18.64 3.64 7.91
CA ILE A 426 18.33 2.32 8.46
C ILE A 426 18.79 1.23 7.50
N GLY A 427 18.82 -0.03 7.95
CA GLY A 427 19.31 -1.13 7.10
C GLY A 427 20.81 -1.03 6.84
N GLN A 428 21.24 -1.51 5.66
CA GLN A 428 22.65 -1.78 5.33
C GLN A 428 23.41 -0.55 4.83
N ASN A 429 22.86 0.21 3.87
CA ASN A 429 23.54 1.37 3.29
C ASN A 429 23.15 2.67 4.03
N ARG A 430 24.12 3.31 4.68
CA ARG A 430 23.93 4.54 5.48
C ARG A 430 24.88 5.67 5.09
N ASP A 431 25.48 5.60 3.90
CA ASP A 431 26.63 6.44 3.53
C ASP A 431 26.33 7.94 3.58
N HIS A 432 25.13 8.37 3.13
CA HIS A 432 24.74 9.78 3.16
C HIS A 432 24.61 10.38 4.57
N CYS A 433 24.49 9.50 5.57
CA CYS A 433 24.30 9.86 6.98
C CYS A 433 25.63 9.93 7.73
N MET A 434 26.66 9.26 7.21
CA MET A 434 27.99 9.26 7.81
C MET A 434 28.78 10.52 7.44
N SER A 435 28.51 11.12 6.27
CA SER A 435 29.16 12.36 5.85
C SER A 435 28.72 13.59 6.66
N SER A 436 27.55 13.57 7.30
CA SER A 436 27.05 14.64 8.16
C SER A 436 27.55 14.57 9.60
N SER A 437 28.15 13.45 10.02
CA SER A 437 28.71 13.24 11.37
C SER A 437 30.23 13.43 11.45
N GLY A 438 30.91 13.71 10.32
CA GLY A 438 32.37 13.89 10.24
C GLY A 438 32.88 15.35 10.26
N ALA A 439 32.02 16.36 10.37
CA ALA A 439 32.43 17.77 10.29
C ALA A 439 32.69 18.44 11.66
N SER A 440 32.99 17.67 12.71
CA SER A 440 33.31 18.21 14.04
C SER A 440 34.37 17.38 14.77
N SER A 441 35.59 17.29 14.20
CA SER A 441 36.86 17.23 14.96
C SER A 441 38.05 16.93 14.03
N LEU A 442 38.56 17.94 13.34
CA LEU A 442 39.97 17.98 13.01
C LEU A 442 40.58 19.14 13.79
N SER A 443 41.07 18.80 14.97
CA SER A 443 42.03 19.62 15.71
C SER A 443 43.17 19.98 14.77
N ALA A 444 43.40 21.28 14.61
CA ALA A 444 44.58 21.79 13.93
C ALA A 444 45.83 21.32 14.70
N ALA A 445 46.51 20.31 14.18
CA ALA A 445 47.85 19.97 14.64
C ALA A 445 48.80 21.09 14.20
N LEU A 446 49.20 21.93 15.16
CA LEU A 446 50.31 22.86 15.00
C LEU A 446 51.59 22.07 14.66
N PRO A 447 52.42 22.53 13.71
CA PRO A 447 53.74 21.95 13.54
C PRO A 447 54.65 22.44 14.68
N SER A 448 55.09 21.53 15.54
CA SER A 448 56.10 21.82 16.56
C SER A 448 57.47 22.03 15.90
N LEU A 449 57.87 23.29 15.87
CA LEU A 449 59.18 23.75 15.44
C LEU A 449 60.22 23.48 16.54
N THR A 450 60.76 22.26 16.66
CA THR A 450 61.96 22.01 17.48
C THR A 450 62.76 20.81 16.96
N ALA A 451 63.71 21.08 16.05
CA ALA A 451 64.86 20.20 15.83
C ALA A 451 66.03 21.06 15.31
N LEU A 452 66.70 21.75 16.23
CA LEU A 452 68.02 22.32 16.00
C LEU A 452 68.97 21.77 17.07
N LEU A 453 70.15 21.34 16.61
CA LEU A 453 71.36 20.96 17.36
C LEU A 453 71.36 19.57 18.01
N THR A 454 72.01 18.60 17.35
CA THR A 454 73.41 18.22 17.64
C THR A 454 73.74 16.87 16.97
N LEU A 455 74.69 16.87 16.03
CA LEU A 455 75.87 15.99 16.03
C LEU A 455 76.66 16.16 14.73
N ILE A 456 77.66 17.02 14.83
CA ILE A 456 78.86 16.96 14.00
C ILE A 456 79.57 15.64 14.33
N ARG A 457 79.96 14.90 13.28
CA ARG A 457 81.14 14.02 13.11
C ARG A 457 80.73 12.64 12.59
N LEU A 458 80.99 12.38 11.30
CA LEU A 458 82.12 11.53 10.87
C LEU A 458 82.18 11.47 9.33
N PHE A 459 83.21 12.15 8.80
CA PHE A 459 83.98 11.90 7.57
C PHE A 459 83.42 10.91 6.53
N CYS A 460 83.08 11.38 5.33
CA CYS A 460 83.97 11.49 4.17
C CYS A 460 83.28 12.24 3.03
#